data_AF-A0A942GN92-F1
#
_entry.id   AF-A0A942GN92-F1
#
_cell.length_a   1.000
_cell.length_b   1.000
_cell.length_c   1.000
_cell.angle_alpha   90.00
_cell.angle_beta   90.00
_cell.angle_gamma   90.00
#
_symmetry.space_group_name_H-M   'P 1'
#
loop_
_entity.id
_entity.type
_entity.pdbx_description
1 polymer ?
#
loop_
_entity_poly.entity_id
_entity_poly.type
_entity_poly.pdbx_seq_one_letter_code
_entity_poly.pdbx_strand_id
1 'polypeptide(L)'
;MKNLLSFFILFSFILFLSSSSINAQGKYGIVGKSFNKGEANILFGKVMGSIQVAKSDIEKAIEKAGDYVLFGIKNSRVYVLDEKKLSLEERGFSFSRDEVAYMFSTIVVKEFLERTNGKYLTFELRYNSPKVRDPKSGQYSTSAAQSGEIVFTLTGDEETLEMALPCPPMCLD
;
A
#
# COMPACT_ATOMS: atom_id res chain seq x y z
N MET A 1 17.23 -50.54 16.33
CA MET A 1 17.48 -49.81 15.07
C MET A 1 16.22 -49.21 14.45
N LYS A 2 15.11 -49.95 14.26
CA LYS A 2 13.84 -49.39 13.73
C LYS A 2 13.32 -48.15 14.49
N ASN A 3 13.40 -48.16 15.82
CA ASN A 3 12.90 -47.05 16.65
C ASN A 3 13.79 -45.79 16.56
N LEU A 4 15.09 -45.95 16.31
CA LEU A 4 16.00 -44.83 16.07
C LEU A 4 15.79 -44.24 14.67
N LEU A 5 15.61 -45.08 13.65
CA LEU A 5 15.33 -44.65 12.28
C LEU A 5 14.00 -43.88 12.20
N SER A 6 12.97 -44.35 12.92
CA SER A 6 11.69 -43.66 13.03
C SER A 6 11.80 -42.30 13.70
N PHE A 7 12.71 -42.15 14.68
CA PHE A 7 12.94 -40.87 15.35
C PHE A 7 13.63 -39.85 14.43
N PHE A 8 14.60 -40.29 13.63
CA PHE A 8 15.25 -39.44 12.64
C PHE A 8 14.29 -38.95 11.54
N ILE A 9 13.37 -39.81 11.09
CA ILE A 9 12.35 -39.45 10.09
C ILE A 9 11.33 -38.45 10.68
N LEU A 10 10.92 -38.63 11.94
CA LEU A 10 10.00 -37.71 12.59
C LEU A 10 10.65 -36.33 12.81
N PHE A 11 11.93 -36.32 13.21
CA PHE A 11 12.68 -35.09 13.45
C PHE A 11 12.94 -34.31 12.15
N SER A 12 13.22 -34.98 11.03
CA SER A 12 13.36 -34.31 9.73
C SER A 12 12.04 -33.74 9.22
N PHE A 13 10.91 -34.40 9.50
CA PHE A 13 9.59 -33.90 9.13
C PHE A 13 9.20 -32.64 9.92
N ILE A 14 9.55 -32.59 11.21
CA ILE A 14 9.32 -31.40 12.07
C ILE A 14 10.21 -30.22 11.62
N LEU A 15 11.46 -30.47 11.24
CA LEU A 15 12.36 -29.44 10.69
C LEU A 15 11.91 -28.93 9.32
N PHE A 16 11.28 -29.77 8.50
CA PHE A 16 10.69 -29.34 7.23
C PHE A 16 9.49 -28.42 7.46
N LEU A 17 8.59 -28.77 8.39
CA LEU A 17 7.40 -27.98 8.72
C LEU A 17 7.71 -26.63 9.40
N SER A 18 8.84 -26.50 10.09
CA SER A 18 9.23 -25.24 10.74
C SER A 18 9.92 -24.23 9.79
N SER A 19 10.23 -24.64 8.56
CA SER A 19 10.89 -23.77 7.56
C SER A 19 9.93 -22.89 6.74
N SER A 20 8.61 -23.06 6.89
CA SER A 20 7.60 -22.39 6.06
C SER A 20 7.01 -21.09 6.62
N SER A 21 7.66 -20.42 7.58
CA SER A 21 7.14 -19.13 8.07
C SER A 21 8.24 -18.17 8.50
N ILE A 22 9.07 -17.76 7.55
CA ILE A 22 9.78 -16.48 7.61
C ILE A 22 9.09 -15.56 6.59
N ASN A 23 7.85 -15.15 6.89
CA ASN A 23 7.36 -13.91 6.30
C ASN A 23 8.08 -12.81 7.08
N ALA A 24 9.20 -12.34 6.55
CA ALA A 24 9.84 -11.14 7.04
C ALA A 24 8.82 -9.99 6.88
N GLN A 25 8.07 -9.72 7.94
CA GLN A 25 7.28 -8.50 8.02
C GLN A 25 8.32 -7.39 8.17
N GLY A 26 8.32 -6.45 7.23
CA GLY A 26 9.21 -5.30 7.29
C GLY A 26 9.02 -4.51 8.58
N LYS A 27 9.91 -3.55 8.82
CA LYS A 27 9.95 -2.72 10.03
C LYS A 27 8.61 -2.15 10.52
N TYR A 28 7.70 -1.84 9.59
CA TYR A 28 6.39 -1.22 9.83
C TYR A 28 5.22 -2.22 9.81
N GLY A 29 5.51 -3.53 9.72
CA GLY A 29 4.49 -4.54 9.43
C GLY A 29 3.92 -4.39 8.03
N ILE A 30 2.68 -4.84 7.84
CA ILE A 30 1.96 -4.73 6.56
C ILE A 30 1.25 -3.37 6.51
N VAL A 31 1.64 -2.53 5.54
CA VAL A 31 1.09 -1.19 5.31
C VAL A 31 0.25 -1.19 4.04
N GLY A 32 -0.99 -0.73 4.16
CA GLY A 32 -1.96 -0.66 3.07
C GLY A 32 -2.99 -1.77 3.09
N LYS A 33 -4.15 -1.48 2.50
CA LYS A 33 -5.25 -2.43 2.35
C LYS A 33 -6.08 -2.11 1.11
N SER A 34 -6.49 -3.15 0.37
CA SER A 34 -7.43 -3.01 -0.73
C SER A 34 -8.88 -3.05 -0.25
N PHE A 35 -9.69 -2.21 -0.87
CA PHE A 35 -11.13 -2.10 -0.67
C PHE A 35 -11.84 -2.19 -2.01
N ASN A 36 -13.11 -2.56 -1.99
CA ASN A 36 -13.95 -2.32 -3.17
C ASN A 36 -14.08 -0.80 -3.39
N LYS A 37 -14.10 -0.35 -4.64
CA LYS A 37 -14.20 1.07 -5.00
C LYS A 37 -15.40 1.78 -4.38
N GLY A 38 -16.56 1.13 -4.34
CA GLY A 38 -17.77 1.67 -3.69
C GLY A 38 -17.59 1.86 -2.18
N GLU A 39 -16.95 0.88 -1.51
CA GLU A 39 -16.61 0.96 -0.09
C GLU A 39 -15.60 2.09 0.16
N ALA A 40 -14.54 2.18 -0.64
CA ALA A 40 -13.51 3.22 -0.52
C ALA A 40 -14.10 4.64 -0.65
N ASN A 41 -15.01 4.86 -1.60
CA ASN A 41 -15.68 6.15 -1.77
C ASN A 41 -16.52 6.56 -0.55
N ILE A 42 -17.07 5.58 0.19
CA ILE A 42 -17.82 5.84 1.42
C ILE A 42 -16.87 6.19 2.57
N LEU A 43 -15.77 5.45 2.67
CA LEU A 43 -14.83 5.55 3.81
C LEU A 43 -13.87 6.73 3.72
N PHE A 44 -13.35 7.05 2.53
CA PHE A 44 -12.23 7.97 2.35
C PHE A 44 -12.61 9.28 1.67
N GLY A 45 -13.89 9.47 1.38
CA GLY A 45 -14.43 10.73 0.88
C GLY A 45 -14.24 10.94 -0.62
N LYS A 46 -14.33 12.21 -1.05
CA LYS A 46 -14.37 12.58 -2.46
C LYS A 46 -12.95 12.76 -3.01
N VAL A 47 -12.74 12.27 -4.23
CA VAL A 47 -11.55 12.53 -5.06
C VAL A 47 -11.42 14.02 -5.35
N MET A 48 -10.28 14.60 -4.98
CA MET A 48 -9.92 16.00 -5.26
C MET A 48 -9.09 16.14 -6.53
N GLY A 49 -8.27 15.13 -6.83
CA GLY A 49 -7.40 15.10 -8.00
C GLY A 49 -6.98 13.67 -8.31
N SER A 50 -6.70 13.42 -9.58
CA SER A 50 -6.29 12.11 -10.07
C SER A 50 -5.21 12.20 -11.14
N ILE A 51 -4.32 11.22 -11.16
CA ILE A 51 -3.28 11.06 -12.17
C ILE A 51 -3.33 9.60 -12.65
N GLN A 52 -3.49 9.39 -13.95
CA GLN A 52 -3.41 8.05 -14.53
C GLN A 52 -1.97 7.71 -14.89
N VAL A 53 -1.57 6.48 -14.55
CA VAL A 53 -0.24 5.94 -14.82
C VAL A 53 -0.41 4.53 -15.40
N ALA A 54 0.46 4.15 -16.33
CA ALA A 54 0.43 2.81 -16.91
C ALA A 54 0.78 1.76 -15.83
N LYS A 55 -0.04 0.71 -15.73
CA LYS A 55 0.18 -0.37 -14.78
C LYS A 55 1.57 -1.00 -14.95
N SER A 56 2.02 -1.14 -16.20
CA SER A 56 3.33 -1.70 -16.55
C SER A 56 4.51 -0.92 -16.00
N ASP A 57 4.37 0.39 -15.79
CA ASP A 57 5.45 1.23 -15.26
C ASP A 57 5.58 1.02 -13.75
N ILE A 58 4.44 0.93 -13.07
CA ILE A 58 4.35 0.58 -11.65
C ILE A 58 4.89 -0.84 -11.40
N GLU A 59 4.53 -1.82 -12.23
CA GLU A 59 5.04 -3.20 -12.14
C GLU A 59 6.58 -3.23 -12.23
N LYS A 60 7.17 -2.57 -13.23
CA LYS A 60 8.64 -2.49 -13.39
C LYS A 60 9.33 -1.77 -12.24
N ALA A 61 8.71 -0.74 -11.67
CA ALA A 61 9.29 -0.01 -10.54
C ALA A 61 9.30 -0.87 -9.27
N ILE A 62 8.20 -1.58 -9.01
CA ILE A 62 8.03 -2.45 -7.83
C ILE A 62 8.99 -3.64 -7.81
N GLU A 63 9.43 -4.13 -8.97
CA GLU A 63 10.48 -5.16 -9.05
C GLU A 63 11.80 -4.73 -8.39
N LYS A 64 12.04 -3.42 -8.27
CA LYS A 64 13.25 -2.83 -7.67
C LYS A 64 13.06 -2.42 -6.21
N ALA A 65 11.83 -2.46 -5.70
CA ALA A 65 11.50 -2.01 -4.35
C ALA A 65 11.94 -3.05 -3.30
N GLY A 66 12.20 -2.57 -2.09
CA GLY A 66 12.44 -3.41 -0.90
C GLY A 66 11.13 -3.90 -0.28
N ASP A 67 11.08 -3.93 1.05
CA ASP A 67 9.87 -4.33 1.78
C ASP A 67 8.73 -3.33 1.60
N TYR A 68 9.09 -2.07 1.36
CA TYR A 68 8.16 -0.98 1.12
C TYR A 68 8.46 -0.24 -0.18
N VAL A 69 7.40 0.33 -0.74
CA VAL A 69 7.44 1.24 -1.88
C VAL A 69 6.72 2.52 -1.52
N LEU A 70 7.29 3.64 -1.93
CA LEU A 70 6.75 4.96 -1.66
C LEU A 70 6.24 5.55 -2.97
N PHE A 71 5.08 6.20 -2.92
CA PHE A 71 4.57 6.99 -4.03
C PHE A 71 4.53 8.46 -3.67
N GLY A 72 4.99 9.32 -4.56
CA GLY A 72 4.94 10.76 -4.40
C GLY A 72 4.28 11.43 -5.59
N ILE A 73 3.59 12.55 -5.37
CA ILE A 73 3.08 13.40 -6.45
C ILE A 73 3.84 14.71 -6.45
N LYS A 74 4.51 15.02 -7.57
CA LYS A 74 5.22 16.28 -7.77
C LYS A 74 5.07 16.72 -9.21
N ASN A 75 4.80 18.02 -9.44
CA ASN A 75 4.62 18.60 -10.78
C ASN A 75 3.63 17.80 -11.66
N SER A 76 2.49 17.41 -11.06
CA SER A 76 1.44 16.61 -11.71
C SER A 76 1.90 15.25 -12.25
N ARG A 77 2.98 14.69 -11.68
CA ARG A 77 3.48 13.35 -11.98
C ARG A 77 3.55 12.51 -10.72
N VAL A 78 3.29 11.22 -10.87
CA VAL A 78 3.53 10.22 -9.84
C VAL A 78 4.97 9.74 -9.96
N TYR A 79 5.64 9.64 -8.83
CA TYR A 79 6.97 9.08 -8.72
C TYR A 79 6.91 7.83 -7.84
N VAL A 80 7.49 6.74 -8.32
CA VAL A 80 7.71 5.54 -7.52
C VAL A 80 9.11 5.59 -6.92
N LEU A 81 9.18 5.49 -5.60
CA LEU A 81 10.37 5.74 -4.80
C LEU A 81 10.69 4.55 -3.90
N ASP A 82 11.97 4.39 -3.55
CA ASP A 82 12.42 3.50 -2.50
C ASP A 82 12.20 4.11 -1.09
N GLU A 83 12.52 3.34 -0.06
CA GLU A 83 12.43 3.75 1.35
C GLU A 83 13.33 4.94 1.71
N LYS A 84 14.29 5.29 0.86
CA LYS A 84 15.17 6.45 0.99
C LYS A 84 14.69 7.64 0.14
N LYS A 85 13.48 7.56 -0.42
CA LYS A 85 12.87 8.56 -1.31
C LYS A 85 13.65 8.80 -2.62
N LEU A 86 14.45 7.83 -3.06
CA LEU A 86 15.11 7.83 -4.36
C LEU A 86 14.16 7.22 -5.40
N SER A 87 14.11 7.80 -6.61
CA SER A 87 13.27 7.21 -7.66
C SER A 87 13.77 5.85 -8.11
N LEU A 88 12.82 4.93 -8.28
CA LEU A 88 13.04 3.59 -8.83
C LEU A 88 13.03 3.59 -10.38
N GLU A 89 12.63 4.71 -10.99
CA GLU A 89 12.44 4.85 -12.44
C GLU A 89 13.46 5.82 -13.05
N GLU A 90 13.64 6.99 -12.43
CA GLU A 90 14.51 8.07 -12.90
C GLU A 90 15.83 8.11 -12.12
N ARG A 91 16.96 7.96 -12.82
CA ARG A 91 18.27 8.02 -12.16
C ARG A 91 18.56 9.42 -11.62
N GLY A 92 18.94 9.49 -10.35
CA GLY A 92 19.38 10.73 -9.71
C GLY A 92 18.26 11.65 -9.24
N PHE A 93 17.00 11.28 -9.44
CA PHE A 93 15.86 11.99 -8.86
C PHE A 93 15.57 11.47 -7.45
N SER A 94 15.29 12.39 -6.53
CA SER A 94 14.85 12.09 -5.17
C SER A 94 13.89 13.17 -4.68
N PHE A 95 12.96 12.77 -3.81
CA PHE A 95 12.17 13.75 -3.08
C PHE A 95 13.06 14.44 -2.02
N SER A 96 12.86 15.74 -1.84
CA SER A 96 13.50 16.46 -0.73
C SER A 96 12.88 16.05 0.60
N ARG A 97 13.56 16.41 1.70
CA ARG A 97 13.12 16.02 3.04
C ARG A 97 11.71 16.54 3.35
N ASP A 98 11.38 17.77 3.01
CA ASP A 98 10.05 18.34 3.23
C ASP A 98 8.92 17.72 2.38
N GLU A 99 9.23 16.95 1.35
CA GLU A 99 8.22 16.36 0.47
C GLU A 99 7.61 15.09 1.09
N VAL A 100 6.28 15.04 1.10
CA VAL A 100 5.52 13.89 1.58
C VAL A 100 5.43 12.83 0.49
N ALA A 101 5.75 11.59 0.86
CA ALA A 101 5.48 10.41 0.05
C ALA A 101 4.59 9.44 0.85
N TYR A 102 3.94 8.51 0.16
CA TYR A 102 2.93 7.62 0.71
C TYR A 102 3.42 6.19 0.60
N MET A 103 3.67 5.55 1.74
CA MET A 103 4.28 4.25 1.83
C MET A 103 3.23 3.13 1.82
N PHE A 104 3.52 2.07 1.07
CA PHE A 104 2.80 0.81 1.09
C PHE A 104 3.79 -0.35 1.21
N SER A 105 3.36 -1.46 1.79
CA SER A 105 4.11 -2.71 1.69
C SER A 105 4.14 -3.18 0.25
N THR A 106 5.33 -3.51 -0.25
CA THR A 106 5.54 -3.98 -1.62
C THR A 106 4.65 -5.19 -1.94
N ILE A 107 4.47 -6.11 -0.99
CA ILE A 107 3.59 -7.27 -1.15
C ILE A 107 2.12 -6.87 -1.39
N VAL A 108 1.62 -5.87 -0.66
CA VAL A 108 0.23 -5.40 -0.81
C VAL A 108 0.01 -4.76 -2.17
N VAL A 109 1.00 -3.98 -2.66
CA VAL A 109 0.89 -3.39 -4.00
C VAL A 109 0.93 -4.47 -5.08
N LYS A 110 1.79 -5.50 -4.93
CA LYS A 110 1.83 -6.64 -5.87
C LYS A 110 0.49 -7.38 -5.93
N GLU A 111 -0.09 -7.73 -4.78
CA GLU A 111 -1.41 -8.37 -4.71
C GLU A 111 -2.50 -7.52 -5.35
N PHE A 112 -2.49 -6.20 -5.12
CA PHE A 112 -3.42 -5.27 -5.74
C PHE A 112 -3.25 -5.23 -7.28
N LEU A 113 -2.01 -5.22 -7.78
CA LEU A 113 -1.74 -5.26 -9.21
C LEU A 113 -2.20 -6.57 -9.85
N GLU A 114 -2.03 -7.71 -9.16
CA GLU A 114 -2.49 -9.01 -9.66
C GLU A 114 -4.02 -9.07 -9.81
N ARG A 115 -4.76 -8.40 -8.94
CA ARG A 115 -6.24 -8.30 -9.01
C ARG A 115 -6.74 -7.26 -10.01
N THR A 116 -5.89 -6.34 -10.46
CA THR A 116 -6.23 -5.30 -11.42
C THR A 116 -5.88 -5.74 -12.84
N ASN A 117 -6.88 -5.87 -13.71
CA ASN A 117 -6.73 -6.24 -15.12
C ASN A 117 -6.55 -5.02 -16.05
N GLY A 118 -6.95 -3.84 -15.60
CA GLY A 118 -6.84 -2.58 -16.34
C GLY A 118 -5.41 -2.22 -16.74
N LYS A 119 -5.25 -1.55 -17.88
CA LYS A 119 -3.94 -1.08 -18.38
C LYS A 119 -3.38 0.10 -17.59
N TYR A 120 -4.24 0.82 -16.89
CA TYR A 120 -3.91 2.04 -16.17
C TYR A 120 -4.38 1.93 -14.74
N LEU A 121 -3.60 2.51 -13.85
CA LEU A 121 -3.97 2.77 -12.46
C LEU A 121 -4.23 4.26 -12.31
N THR A 122 -5.13 4.60 -11.40
CA THR A 122 -5.44 5.98 -11.06
C THR A 122 -4.94 6.26 -9.66
N PHE A 123 -3.98 7.17 -9.54
CA PHE A 123 -3.51 7.69 -8.26
C PHE A 123 -4.38 8.89 -7.87
N GLU A 124 -4.96 8.87 -6.68
CA GLU A 124 -5.92 9.87 -6.24
C GLU A 124 -5.48 10.54 -4.94
N LEU A 125 -5.74 11.85 -4.84
CA LEU A 125 -5.76 12.55 -3.57
C LEU A 125 -7.22 12.80 -3.19
N ARG A 126 -7.59 12.40 -1.98
CA ARG A 126 -8.95 12.52 -1.44
C ARG A 126 -8.98 13.44 -0.24
N TYR A 127 -10.06 14.21 -0.12
CA TYR A 127 -10.36 14.90 1.14
C TYR A 127 -11.18 13.96 2.01
N ASN A 128 -10.55 13.39 3.03
CA ASN A 128 -11.28 12.56 3.97
C ASN A 128 -12.20 13.45 4.80
N SER A 129 -13.51 13.30 4.62
CA SER A 129 -14.50 13.85 5.54
C SER A 129 -15.12 12.67 6.27
N PRO A 130 -14.63 12.33 7.48
CA PRO A 130 -14.99 11.08 8.13
C PRO A 130 -16.50 11.02 8.29
N LYS A 131 -17.10 9.98 7.71
CA LYS A 131 -18.53 9.74 7.85
C LYS A 131 -18.77 8.83 9.03
N VAL A 132 -19.47 9.35 10.04
CA VAL A 132 -19.91 8.54 11.18
C VAL A 132 -21.20 7.85 10.77
N ARG A 133 -21.25 6.52 10.94
CA ARG A 133 -22.48 5.76 10.80
C ARG A 133 -23.36 6.04 12.01
N ASP A 134 -24.53 6.62 11.77
CA ASP A 134 -25.57 6.76 12.77
C ASP A 134 -26.04 5.36 13.22
N PRO A 135 -25.90 4.99 14.50
CA PRO A 135 -26.29 3.68 15.00
C PRO A 135 -27.79 3.39 14.88
N LYS A 136 -28.64 4.41 14.78
CA LYS A 136 -30.11 4.29 14.77
C LYS A 136 -30.68 4.24 13.36
N SER A 137 -30.16 5.08 12.45
CA SER A 137 -30.65 5.15 11.06
C SER A 137 -29.81 4.31 10.08
N GLY A 138 -28.59 3.92 10.48
CA GLY A 138 -27.63 3.28 9.59
C GLY A 138 -27.05 4.21 8.52
N GLN A 139 -27.44 5.49 8.51
CA GLN A 139 -26.97 6.48 7.55
C GLN A 139 -25.61 7.06 7.96
N TYR A 140 -24.85 7.46 6.95
CA TYR A 140 -23.53 8.06 7.12
C TYR A 140 -23.63 9.59 7.10
N SER A 141 -23.18 10.26 8.16
CA SER A 141 -23.17 11.73 8.25
C SER A 141 -21.77 12.28 8.53
N THR A 142 -21.46 13.46 7.99
CA THR A 142 -20.19 14.16 8.22
C THR A 142 -20.33 15.06 9.46
N SER A 143 -19.52 14.84 10.49
CA SER A 143 -19.50 15.76 11.64
C SER A 143 -18.74 17.04 11.26
N ALA A 144 -19.31 18.22 11.51
CA ALA A 144 -18.74 19.52 11.13
C ALA A 144 -17.43 19.88 11.88
N ALA A 145 -16.99 19.04 12.82
CA ALA A 145 -15.86 19.32 13.72
C ALA A 145 -14.52 18.69 13.29
N GLN A 146 -14.47 17.94 12.19
CA GLN A 146 -13.24 17.28 11.74
C GLN A 146 -12.75 17.95 10.45
N SER A 147 -11.69 18.74 10.57
CA SER A 147 -10.86 19.12 9.41
C SER A 147 -10.34 17.84 8.76
N GLY A 148 -10.67 17.63 7.50
CA GLY A 148 -10.30 16.41 6.80
C GLY A 148 -8.80 16.32 6.55
N GLU A 149 -8.25 15.11 6.60
CA GLU A 149 -6.89 14.82 6.18
C GLU A 149 -6.87 14.47 4.68
N ILE A 150 -5.77 14.81 4.00
CA ILE A 150 -5.53 14.36 2.63
C ILE A 150 -5.11 12.89 2.67
N VAL A 151 -5.87 12.06 1.96
CA VAL A 151 -5.58 10.62 1.83
C VAL A 151 -5.11 10.34 0.42
N PHE A 152 -4.07 9.52 0.31
CA PHE A 152 -3.53 9.05 -0.96
C PHE A 152 -4.01 7.63 -1.24
N THR A 153 -4.46 7.41 -2.48
CA THR A 153 -5.10 6.17 -2.88
C THR A 153 -4.62 5.75 -4.27
N LEU A 154 -4.70 4.45 -4.53
CA LEU A 154 -4.44 3.87 -5.82
C LEU A 154 -5.63 3.02 -6.25
N THR A 155 -6.30 3.41 -7.32
CA THR A 155 -7.50 2.73 -7.85
C THR A 155 -7.19 2.02 -9.17
N GLY A 156 -7.68 0.79 -9.28
CA GLY A 156 -7.55 -0.06 -10.46
C GLY A 156 -8.83 -0.86 -10.62
N ASP A 157 -9.47 -0.75 -11.78
CA ASP A 157 -10.78 -1.34 -12.06
C ASP A 157 -11.82 -1.03 -10.94
N GLU A 158 -12.22 -2.06 -10.18
CA GLU A 158 -13.18 -2.01 -9.08
C GLU A 158 -12.53 -2.10 -7.69
N GLU A 159 -11.20 -2.05 -7.62
CA GLU A 159 -10.43 -2.07 -6.37
C GLU A 159 -9.78 -0.71 -6.10
N THR A 160 -9.60 -0.39 -4.83
CA THR A 160 -8.89 0.80 -4.37
C THR A 160 -8.00 0.45 -3.19
N LEU A 161 -6.69 0.62 -3.39
CA LEU A 161 -5.67 0.47 -2.38
C LEU A 161 -5.53 1.77 -1.58
N GLU A 162 -5.67 1.65 -0.27
CA GLU A 162 -5.80 2.76 0.69
C GLU A 162 -4.97 2.47 1.94
N MET A 163 -5.02 3.39 2.92
CA MET A 163 -4.30 3.29 4.19
C MET A 163 -2.77 3.28 4.00
N ALA A 164 -2.29 4.08 3.06
CA ALA A 164 -0.87 4.40 2.97
C ALA A 164 -0.39 5.02 4.29
N LEU A 165 0.84 4.71 4.71
CA LEU A 165 1.46 5.45 5.79
C LEU A 165 2.12 6.71 5.18
N PRO A 166 1.70 7.93 5.54
CA PRO A 166 2.41 9.13 5.12
C PRO A 166 3.84 9.09 5.66
N CYS A 167 4.80 9.26 4.78
CA CYS A 167 6.21 9.41 5.11
C CYS A 167 6.61 10.90 4.89
N PRO A 168 6.49 11.74 5.93
CA PRO A 168 7.00 13.12 5.94
C PRO A 168 8.56 13.05 6.01
N PRO A 169 9.33 14.09 6.42
CA PRO A 169 10.77 14.13 6.18
C PRO A 169 11.64 12.96 6.58
N MET A 170 11.18 12.17 7.54
CA MET A 170 11.71 10.86 7.82
C MET A 170 10.51 9.91 7.92
N CYS A 171 10.59 8.74 7.27
CA CYS A 171 9.67 7.66 7.63
C CYS A 171 10.01 7.28 9.07
N LEU A 172 9.02 7.21 9.97
CA LEU A 172 9.25 7.06 11.40
C LEU A 172 10.08 5.81 11.71
N ASP A 173 11.26 5.98 12.29
CA ASP A 173 12.07 4.83 12.68
C ASP A 173 11.43 3.94 13.76
#